data_AF-A0A9D8C9J0-F1
#
_entry.id   AF-A0A9D8C9J0-F1
#
_cell.length_a   1.000
_cell.length_b   1.000
_cell.length_c   1.000
_cell.angle_alpha   90.00
_cell.angle_beta   90.00
_cell.angle_gamma   90.00
#
_symmetry.space_group_name_H-M   'P 1'
#
loop_
_entity.id
_entity.type
_entity.pdbx_description
1 polymer ?
#
loop_
_entity_poly.entity_id
_entity_poly.type
_entity_poly.pdbx_seq_one_letter_code
_entity_poly.pdbx_strand_id
1 'polypeptide(L)'
;MERFSKEEISQHRGWLQKWRAPGRMLEYVDNLMDRLGSENLFTQAGVGFVREAWIAGKFGAGRGVEAVRLVADQWPDFEICQNATVQKFEATEADLPGRRRGAQYRAAARKAAQGASLVKHVSLGNSIEWADQVSAILKSACGRKLESEYAGRTGLVIYLNSISVYGIRQREIEDCFQSATRCAKDAFQEIWILCSDTAYLVWNDGQAASKQLRL
;
A
#
# COMPACT_ATOMS: atom_id res chain seq x y z
N MET A 1 -15.31 -11.03 -13.42
CA MET A 1 -14.57 -11.09 -12.14
C MET A 1 -14.38 -12.55 -11.79
N GLU A 2 -13.14 -12.99 -11.68
CA GLU A 2 -12.76 -14.38 -11.46
C GLU A 2 -12.24 -14.57 -10.03
N ARG A 3 -12.54 -15.71 -9.41
CA ARG A 3 -11.87 -16.12 -8.18
C ARG A 3 -10.74 -17.07 -8.54
N PHE A 4 -9.53 -16.78 -8.11
CA PHE A 4 -8.39 -17.66 -8.36
C PHE A 4 -8.49 -18.93 -7.51
N SER A 5 -8.13 -20.05 -8.11
CA SER A 5 -7.84 -21.30 -7.41
C SER A 5 -6.63 -21.17 -6.47
N LYS A 6 -6.42 -22.15 -5.59
CA LYS A 6 -5.23 -22.17 -4.73
C LYS A 6 -3.95 -22.32 -5.53
N GLU A 7 -4.03 -23.11 -6.60
CA GLU A 7 -2.95 -23.39 -7.54
C GLU A 7 -2.56 -22.10 -8.29
N GLU A 8 -3.53 -21.35 -8.79
CA GLU A 8 -3.27 -20.03 -9.41
C GLU A 8 -2.68 -19.03 -8.41
N ILE A 9 -3.20 -18.96 -7.18
CA ILE A 9 -2.63 -18.12 -6.11
C ILE A 9 -1.16 -18.47 -5.89
N SER A 10 -0.83 -19.76 -5.80
CA SER A 10 0.55 -20.23 -5.62
C SER A 10 1.44 -19.85 -6.80
N GLN A 11 0.95 -20.04 -8.04
CA GLN A 11 1.68 -19.67 -9.26
C GLN A 11 1.95 -18.17 -9.33
N HIS A 12 0.94 -17.33 -9.07
CA HIS A 12 1.08 -15.88 -9.08
C HIS A 12 2.04 -15.39 -7.99
N ARG A 13 1.95 -15.95 -6.79
CA ARG A 13 2.90 -15.66 -5.70
C ARG A 13 4.32 -16.05 -6.08
N GLY A 14 4.52 -17.25 -6.61
CA GLY A 14 5.84 -17.72 -7.05
C GLY A 14 6.42 -16.89 -8.20
N TRP A 15 5.58 -16.30 -9.05
CA TRP A 15 6.03 -15.36 -10.08
C TRP A 15 6.54 -14.04 -9.48
N LEU A 16 5.82 -13.51 -8.48
CA LEU A 16 6.10 -12.23 -7.81
C LEU A 16 7.26 -12.30 -6.81
N GLN A 17 7.63 -13.49 -6.36
CA GLN A 17 8.80 -13.73 -5.50
C GLN A 17 10.14 -13.75 -6.26
N LYS A 18 10.11 -13.75 -7.59
CA LYS A 18 11.31 -13.64 -8.42
C LYS A 18 11.66 -12.17 -8.61
N TRP A 19 12.95 -11.87 -8.74
CA TRP A 19 13.41 -10.53 -9.10
C TRP A 19 12.87 -10.13 -10.48
N ARG A 20 12.16 -8.99 -10.53
CA ARG A 20 11.56 -8.42 -11.74
C ARG A 20 11.85 -6.94 -11.83
N ALA A 21 12.02 -6.42 -13.04
CA ALA A 21 11.97 -4.98 -13.24
C ALA A 21 10.63 -4.41 -12.71
N PRO A 22 10.62 -3.23 -12.06
CA PRO A 22 9.40 -2.66 -11.47
C PRO A 22 8.24 -2.56 -12.45
N GLY A 23 8.49 -2.08 -13.67
CA GLY A 23 7.46 -1.97 -14.71
C GLY A 23 6.85 -3.32 -15.10
N ARG A 24 7.64 -4.39 -15.14
CA ARG A 24 7.14 -5.74 -15.42
C ARG A 24 6.29 -6.29 -14.28
N MET A 25 6.65 -5.99 -13.04
CA MET A 25 5.82 -6.36 -11.89
C MET A 25 4.48 -5.61 -11.94
N LEU A 26 4.49 -4.32 -12.25
CA LEU A 26 3.27 -3.52 -12.38
C LEU A 26 2.36 -4.04 -13.49
N GLU A 27 2.88 -4.21 -14.72
CA GLU A 27 2.14 -4.79 -15.84
C GLU A 27 1.47 -6.13 -15.45
N TYR A 28 2.19 -7.00 -14.75
CA TYR A 28 1.66 -8.29 -14.32
C TYR A 28 0.56 -8.14 -13.27
N VAL A 29 0.79 -7.31 -12.25
CA VAL A 29 -0.14 -7.10 -11.14
C VAL A 29 -1.42 -6.39 -11.60
N ASP A 30 -1.32 -5.41 -12.49
CA ASP A 30 -2.48 -4.72 -13.06
C ASP A 30 -3.39 -5.70 -13.80
N ASN A 31 -2.81 -6.60 -14.62
CA ASN A 31 -3.57 -7.68 -15.25
C ASN A 31 -4.26 -8.62 -14.24
N LEU A 32 -3.62 -8.91 -13.09
CA LEU A 32 -4.26 -9.70 -12.02
C LEU A 32 -5.40 -8.94 -11.34
N MET A 33 -5.21 -7.65 -11.06
CA MET A 33 -6.23 -6.81 -10.45
C MET A 33 -7.46 -6.68 -11.36
N ASP A 34 -7.27 -6.56 -12.67
CA ASP A 34 -8.36 -6.52 -13.65
C ASP A 34 -9.14 -7.84 -13.70
N ARG A 35 -8.45 -8.99 -13.67
CA ARG A 35 -9.10 -10.32 -13.64
C ARG A 35 -9.89 -10.56 -12.35
N LEU A 36 -9.29 -10.25 -11.20
CA LEU A 36 -9.92 -10.40 -9.89
C LEU A 36 -11.13 -9.46 -9.75
N GLY A 37 -10.94 -8.20 -10.15
CA GLY A 37 -11.83 -7.10 -9.80
C GLY A 37 -11.70 -6.70 -8.33
N SER A 38 -12.15 -5.49 -7.99
CA SER A 38 -12.02 -4.95 -6.63
C SER A 38 -12.74 -5.79 -5.58
N GLU A 39 -13.87 -6.42 -5.92
CA GLU A 39 -14.62 -7.25 -4.98
C GLU A 39 -13.80 -8.46 -4.50
N ASN A 40 -13.25 -9.26 -5.42
CA ASN A 40 -12.47 -10.43 -5.04
C ASN A 40 -11.14 -10.05 -4.38
N LEU A 41 -10.50 -8.95 -4.82
CA LEU A 41 -9.27 -8.44 -4.22
C LEU A 41 -9.38 -8.19 -2.71
N PHE A 42 -10.56 -7.76 -2.23
CA PHE A 42 -10.80 -7.47 -0.80
C PHE A 42 -11.55 -8.56 -0.04
N THR A 43 -12.09 -9.58 -0.73
CA THR A 43 -12.94 -10.60 -0.09
C THR A 43 -12.40 -12.02 -0.20
N GLN A 44 -11.56 -12.32 -1.20
CA GLN A 44 -10.91 -13.61 -1.33
C GLN A 44 -9.72 -13.71 -0.39
N ALA A 45 -9.63 -14.81 0.35
CA ALA A 45 -8.46 -15.10 1.17
C ALA A 45 -7.26 -15.47 0.29
N GLY A 46 -6.06 -15.08 0.71
CA GLY A 46 -4.82 -15.46 0.04
C GLY A 46 -4.38 -14.58 -1.12
N VAL A 47 -5.15 -13.56 -1.52
CA VAL A 47 -4.79 -12.61 -2.62
C VAL A 47 -4.23 -11.27 -2.13
N GLY A 48 -3.92 -11.13 -0.83
CA GLY A 48 -3.35 -9.90 -0.25
C GLY A 48 -2.03 -9.47 -0.92
N PHE A 49 -1.22 -10.46 -1.31
CA PHE A 49 0.07 -10.27 -1.99
C PHE A 49 -0.02 -9.46 -3.29
N VAL A 50 -1.18 -9.42 -3.94
CA VAL A 50 -1.39 -8.62 -5.15
C VAL A 50 -1.22 -7.13 -4.85
N ARG A 51 -1.70 -6.66 -3.68
CA ARG A 51 -1.55 -5.25 -3.26
C ARG A 51 -0.13 -4.95 -2.80
N GLU A 52 0.48 -5.87 -2.06
CA GLU A 52 1.90 -5.76 -1.66
C GLU A 52 2.80 -5.64 -2.90
N ALA A 53 2.58 -6.48 -3.92
CA ALA A 53 3.32 -6.42 -5.18
C ALA A 53 3.09 -5.13 -5.96
N TRP A 54 1.86 -4.61 -5.95
CA TRP A 54 1.58 -3.31 -6.57
C TRP A 54 2.33 -2.17 -5.87
N ILE A 55 2.35 -2.15 -4.53
CA ILE A 55 3.12 -1.19 -3.73
C ILE A 55 4.61 -1.32 -4.05
N ALA A 56 5.15 -2.54 -4.05
CA ALA A 56 6.56 -2.80 -4.36
C ALA A 56 6.94 -2.35 -5.78
N GLY A 57 6.11 -2.68 -6.77
CA GLY A 57 6.30 -2.28 -8.17
C GLY A 57 6.27 -0.76 -8.34
N LYS A 58 5.28 -0.07 -7.75
CA LYS A 58 5.18 1.39 -7.82
C LYS A 58 6.36 2.06 -7.13
N PHE A 59 6.64 1.67 -5.89
CA PHE A 59 7.74 2.24 -5.13
C PHE A 59 9.08 2.01 -5.83
N GLY A 60 9.34 0.79 -6.32
CA GLY A 60 10.55 0.47 -7.05
C GLY A 60 10.71 1.29 -8.33
N ALA A 61 9.62 1.50 -9.09
CA ALA A 61 9.64 2.34 -10.29
C ALA A 61 10.04 3.78 -9.95
N GLY A 62 9.38 4.40 -8.96
CA GLY A 62 9.72 5.75 -8.51
C GLY A 62 11.12 5.89 -7.93
N ARG A 63 11.64 4.83 -7.30
CA ARG A 63 13.01 4.78 -6.74
C ARG A 63 14.08 4.55 -7.80
N GLY A 64 13.69 4.17 -9.02
CA GLY A 64 14.60 3.86 -10.12
C GLY A 64 15.48 2.64 -9.84
N VAL A 65 14.89 1.59 -9.25
CA VAL A 65 15.62 0.34 -8.96
C VAL A 65 15.61 -0.62 -10.14
N GLU A 66 16.61 -1.51 -10.16
CA GLU A 66 16.78 -2.50 -11.23
C GLU A 66 15.74 -3.61 -11.13
N ALA A 67 15.46 -4.05 -9.90
CA ALA A 67 14.51 -5.13 -9.67
C ALA A 67 13.81 -5.01 -8.31
N VAL A 68 12.63 -5.62 -8.24
CA VAL A 68 11.82 -5.80 -7.03
C VAL A 68 11.34 -7.25 -6.95
N ARG A 69 11.08 -7.72 -5.72
CA ARG A 69 10.44 -9.02 -5.47
C ARG A 69 9.65 -8.98 -4.17
N LEU A 70 8.63 -9.82 -4.06
CA LEU A 70 8.05 -10.18 -2.77
C LEU A 70 8.93 -11.20 -2.04
N VAL A 71 8.89 -11.18 -0.71
CA VAL A 71 9.52 -12.21 0.11
C VAL A 71 8.49 -13.28 0.47
N ALA A 72 8.94 -14.54 0.56
CA ALA A 72 8.07 -15.67 0.87
C ALA A 72 7.78 -15.82 2.37
N ASP A 73 8.72 -15.40 3.20
CA ASP A 73 8.66 -15.44 4.66
C ASP A 73 7.79 -14.30 5.21
N GLN A 74 7.52 -14.31 6.52
CA GLN A 74 6.69 -13.29 7.16
C GLN A 74 7.29 -11.88 7.16
N TRP A 75 8.59 -11.73 6.87
CA TRP A 75 9.27 -10.44 6.91
C TRP A 75 10.59 -10.42 6.13
N PRO A 76 10.94 -9.33 5.42
CA PRO A 76 10.10 -8.14 5.12
C PRO A 76 9.01 -8.47 4.09
N ASP A 77 8.05 -7.58 3.84
CA ASP A 77 7.04 -7.80 2.77
C ASP A 77 7.68 -7.89 1.36
N PHE A 78 8.64 -7.02 1.06
CA PHE A 78 9.31 -6.99 -0.23
C PHE A 78 10.76 -6.50 -0.15
N GLU A 79 11.49 -6.72 -1.24
CA GLU A 79 12.86 -6.25 -1.41
C GLU A 79 13.02 -5.54 -2.74
N ILE A 80 13.94 -4.58 -2.77
CA ILE A 80 14.37 -3.89 -3.98
C ILE A 80 15.88 -4.08 -4.18
N CYS A 81 16.32 -4.11 -5.43
CA CYS A 81 17.72 -4.23 -5.82
C CYS A 81 18.15 -2.99 -6.60
N GLN A 82 19.12 -2.25 -6.08
CA GLN A 82 19.68 -1.06 -6.72
C GLN A 82 21.21 -1.09 -6.58
N ASN A 83 21.93 -0.99 -7.69
CA ASN A 83 23.39 -1.04 -7.72
C ASN A 83 23.95 -2.26 -6.98
N ALA A 84 23.38 -3.44 -7.27
CA ALA A 84 23.68 -4.72 -6.61
C ALA A 84 23.43 -4.77 -5.08
N THR A 85 22.83 -3.73 -4.49
CA THR A 85 22.46 -3.69 -3.07
C THR A 85 21.00 -4.04 -2.91
N VAL A 86 20.73 -5.00 -2.02
CA VAL A 86 19.35 -5.38 -1.65
C VAL A 86 18.92 -4.56 -0.44
N GLN A 87 17.79 -3.87 -0.58
CA GLN A 87 17.14 -3.14 0.50
C GLN A 87 15.79 -3.79 0.81
N LYS A 88 15.45 -3.83 2.10
CA LYS A 88 14.29 -4.51 2.64
C LYS A 88 13.21 -3.50 2.99
N PHE A 89 11.96 -3.84 2.70
CA PHE A 89 10.83 -2.96 2.96
C PHE A 89 9.61 -3.70 3.48
N GLU A 90 9.03 -3.12 4.51
CA GLU A 90 7.69 -3.44 4.97
C GLU A 90 6.68 -2.53 4.25
N ALA A 91 5.55 -3.09 3.84
CA ALA A 91 4.43 -2.36 3.28
C ALA A 91 3.26 -2.32 4.27
N THR A 92 2.54 -1.20 4.29
CA THR A 92 1.25 -1.14 4.96
C THR A 92 0.30 -0.19 4.27
N GLU A 93 -1.00 -0.43 4.42
CA GLU A 93 -2.02 0.48 3.94
C GLU A 93 -2.55 1.35 5.08
N ALA A 94 -2.62 2.65 4.80
CA ALA A 94 -3.28 3.62 5.65
C ALA A 94 -4.78 3.68 5.27
N ASP A 95 -5.63 3.19 6.18
CA ASP A 95 -7.08 3.14 6.04
C ASP A 95 -7.79 3.88 7.16
N LEU A 96 -8.97 4.44 6.87
CA LEU A 96 -9.85 5.04 7.88
C LEU A 96 -10.05 4.10 9.09
N PRO A 97 -9.94 4.59 10.34
CA PRO A 97 -10.14 3.76 11.52
C PRO A 97 -11.53 3.11 11.51
N GLY A 98 -11.61 1.81 11.85
CA GLY A 98 -12.86 1.05 11.81
C GLY A 98 -13.34 0.66 10.40
N ARG A 99 -12.68 1.11 9.32
CA ARG A 99 -12.99 0.67 7.96
C ARG A 99 -12.60 -0.80 7.79
N ARG A 100 -13.60 -1.64 7.56
CA ARG A 100 -13.41 -3.06 7.22
C ARG A 100 -13.72 -3.26 5.74
N ARG A 101 -12.78 -2.94 4.83
CA ARG A 101 -13.00 -3.01 3.36
C ARG A 101 -13.61 -4.33 2.93
N GLY A 102 -13.04 -5.46 3.35
CA GLY A 102 -13.60 -6.78 3.03
C GLY A 102 -15.03 -6.99 3.53
N ALA A 103 -15.40 -6.42 4.68
CA ALA A 103 -16.80 -6.48 5.16
C ALA A 103 -17.72 -5.57 4.33
N GLN A 104 -17.24 -4.39 3.94
CA GLN A 104 -17.97 -3.47 3.07
C GLN A 104 -18.23 -4.09 1.68
N TYR A 105 -17.21 -4.71 1.06
CA TYR A 105 -17.36 -5.41 -0.21
C TYR A 105 -18.26 -6.64 -0.09
N ARG A 106 -18.14 -7.46 0.97
CA ARG A 106 -19.08 -8.57 1.20
C ARG A 106 -20.51 -8.09 1.37
N ALA A 107 -20.74 -6.98 2.07
CA ALA A 107 -22.08 -6.40 2.22
C ALA A 107 -22.60 -5.85 0.89
N ALA A 108 -21.75 -5.20 0.09
CA ALA A 108 -22.10 -4.71 -1.24
C ALA A 108 -22.43 -5.85 -2.20
N ALA A 109 -21.61 -6.91 -2.24
CA ALA A 109 -21.84 -8.12 -3.01
C ALA A 109 -23.19 -8.76 -2.70
N ARG A 110 -23.53 -8.87 -1.41
CA ARG A 110 -24.85 -9.36 -0.96
C ARG A 110 -26.00 -8.48 -1.46
N LYS A 111 -25.83 -7.15 -1.45
CA LYS A 111 -26.83 -6.19 -1.96
C LYS A 111 -26.95 -6.26 -3.49
N ALA A 112 -25.85 -6.42 -4.21
CA ALA A 112 -25.86 -6.60 -5.66
C ALA A 112 -26.57 -7.89 -6.07
N ALA A 113 -26.31 -9.00 -5.35
CA ALA A 113 -27.02 -10.27 -5.54
C ALA A 113 -28.54 -10.14 -5.30
N GLN A 114 -28.98 -9.11 -4.58
CA GLN A 114 -30.38 -8.76 -4.35
C GLN A 114 -30.91 -7.68 -5.31
N GLY A 115 -30.17 -7.34 -6.36
CA GLY A 115 -30.59 -6.38 -7.40
C GLY A 115 -30.40 -4.90 -7.07
N ALA A 116 -29.70 -4.56 -5.97
CA ALA A 116 -29.45 -3.16 -5.61
C ALA A 116 -28.30 -2.55 -6.44
N SER A 117 -28.45 -1.27 -6.82
CA SER A 117 -27.39 -0.51 -7.48
C SER A 117 -26.14 -0.40 -6.58
N LEU A 118 -24.97 -0.65 -7.17
CA LEU A 118 -23.66 -0.57 -6.51
C LEU A 118 -22.98 0.79 -6.67
N VAL A 119 -23.58 1.74 -7.41
CA VAL A 119 -22.98 3.05 -7.66
C VAL A 119 -23.03 3.87 -6.37
N LYS A 120 -21.85 4.12 -5.79
CA LYS A 120 -21.69 5.07 -4.67
C LYS A 120 -21.17 6.40 -5.21
N HIS A 121 -21.97 7.45 -5.08
CA HIS A 121 -21.46 8.81 -5.18
C HIS A 121 -20.56 9.10 -3.98
N VAL A 122 -19.30 9.46 -4.22
CA VAL A 122 -18.41 10.01 -3.20
C VAL A 122 -18.71 11.52 -3.12
N SER A 123 -19.22 11.99 -1.98
CA SER A 123 -19.49 13.42 -1.78
C SER A 123 -18.21 14.15 -1.37
N LEU A 124 -18.14 15.45 -1.70
CA LEU A 124 -17.07 16.37 -1.28
C LEU A 124 -16.91 16.44 0.25
N GLY A 125 -18.00 16.30 1.01
CA GLY A 125 -17.95 16.27 2.47
C GLY A 125 -17.11 15.10 3.00
N ASN A 126 -17.24 13.92 2.38
CA ASN A 126 -16.44 12.74 2.74
C ASN A 126 -14.94 12.94 2.45
N SER A 127 -14.58 13.78 1.47
CA SER A 127 -13.19 14.12 1.14
C SER A 127 -12.54 14.98 2.23
N ILE A 128 -13.28 15.96 2.76
CA ILE A 128 -12.81 16.87 3.82
C ILE A 128 -12.62 16.10 5.13
N GLU A 129 -13.61 15.31 5.54
CA GLU A 129 -13.53 14.48 6.75
C GLU A 129 -12.38 13.47 6.69
N TRP A 130 -12.04 12.98 5.49
CA TRP A 130 -10.90 12.11 5.29
C TRP A 130 -9.58 12.85 5.52
N ALA A 131 -9.44 14.06 4.96
CA ALA A 131 -8.24 14.88 5.12
C ALA A 131 -7.95 15.14 6.61
N ASP A 132 -8.98 15.43 7.40
CA ASP A 132 -8.85 15.64 8.85
C ASP A 132 -8.42 14.37 9.62
N GLN A 133 -8.69 13.19 9.06
CA GLN A 133 -8.35 11.90 9.68
C GLN A 133 -6.97 11.36 9.29
N VAL A 134 -6.32 11.90 8.25
CA VAL A 134 -5.04 11.34 7.74
C VAL A 134 -3.99 11.20 8.84
N SER A 135 -3.83 12.22 9.68
CA SER A 135 -2.86 12.17 10.77
C SER A 135 -3.12 10.98 11.71
N ALA A 136 -4.38 10.72 12.07
CA ALA A 136 -4.75 9.61 12.93
C ALA A 136 -4.58 8.25 12.23
N ILE A 137 -4.90 8.18 10.94
CA ILE A 137 -4.72 6.97 10.12
C ILE A 137 -3.25 6.58 10.04
N LEU A 138 -2.37 7.54 9.71
CA LEU A 138 -0.93 7.31 9.61
C LEU A 138 -0.35 6.88 10.96
N LYS A 139 -0.72 7.56 12.05
CA LYS A 139 -0.33 7.16 13.42
C LYS A 139 -0.73 5.72 13.73
N SER A 140 -1.96 5.32 13.37
CA SER A 140 -2.45 3.97 13.57
C SER A 140 -1.68 2.94 12.72
N ALA A 141 -1.38 3.26 11.46
CA ALA A 141 -0.60 2.40 10.59
C ALA A 141 0.83 2.18 11.12
N CYS A 142 1.49 3.25 11.57
CA CYS A 142 2.78 3.17 12.24
C CYS A 142 2.71 2.35 13.54
N GLY A 143 1.72 2.61 14.41
CA GLY A 143 1.54 1.89 15.67
C GLY A 143 1.43 0.38 15.49
N ARG A 144 0.61 -0.09 14.54
CA ARG A 144 0.47 -1.53 14.23
C ARG A 144 1.79 -2.18 13.79
N LYS A 145 2.67 -1.44 13.12
CA LYS A 145 3.96 -1.97 12.66
C LYS A 145 5.04 -1.90 13.76
N LEU A 146 4.94 -0.97 14.70
CA LEU A 146 5.83 -0.90 15.87
C LEU A 146 5.61 -2.06 16.84
N GLU A 147 4.39 -2.60 16.92
CA GLU A 147 4.08 -3.79 17.73
C GLU A 147 4.68 -5.08 17.16
N SER A 148 5.17 -5.06 15.92
CA SER A 148 5.83 -6.22 15.31
C SER A 148 7.31 -6.29 15.70
N GLU A 149 7.82 -7.47 16.07
CA GLU A 149 9.20 -7.70 16.55
C GLU A 149 10.30 -7.46 15.49
N TYR A 150 9.96 -6.87 14.34
CA TYR A 150 10.83 -6.72 13.19
C TYR A 150 11.54 -5.35 13.10
N ALA A 151 11.66 -4.66 14.23
CA ALA A 151 12.29 -3.34 14.30
C ALA A 151 13.82 -3.44 14.15
N GLY A 152 14.35 -2.85 13.08
CA GLY A 152 15.78 -2.66 12.84
C GLY A 152 16.27 -3.11 11.46
N ARG A 153 16.64 -2.13 10.61
CA ARG A 153 17.23 -2.27 9.25
C ARG A 153 16.27 -2.60 8.09
N THR A 154 15.01 -2.20 8.17
CA THR A 154 14.09 -2.20 7.02
C THR A 154 13.51 -0.80 6.80
N GLY A 155 13.11 -0.49 5.58
CA GLY A 155 12.27 0.67 5.28
C GLY A 155 10.78 0.35 5.51
N LEU A 156 9.97 1.37 5.76
CA LEU A 156 8.52 1.28 5.83
C LEU A 156 7.91 2.06 4.67
N VAL A 157 7.02 1.43 3.92
CA VAL A 157 6.24 2.03 2.84
C VAL A 157 4.77 2.03 3.21
N ILE A 158 4.22 3.21 3.48
CA ILE A 158 2.81 3.41 3.82
C ILE A 158 2.07 3.84 2.57
N TYR A 159 1.21 2.98 2.03
CA TYR A 159 0.29 3.35 0.96
C TYR A 159 -0.92 4.09 1.55
N LEU A 160 -0.96 5.40 1.30
CA LEU A 160 -2.07 6.26 1.65
C LEU A 160 -3.05 6.29 0.47
N ASN A 161 -4.09 5.46 0.57
CA ASN A 161 -5.12 5.35 -0.46
C ASN A 161 -5.94 6.65 -0.54
N SER A 162 -5.58 7.52 -1.47
CA SER A 162 -6.10 8.88 -1.65
C SER A 162 -7.32 9.00 -2.55
N ILE A 163 -7.98 7.88 -2.91
CA ILE A 163 -9.13 7.83 -3.84
C ILE A 163 -10.25 8.84 -3.48
N SER A 164 -10.37 9.26 -2.22
CA SER A 164 -11.41 10.22 -1.81
C SER A 164 -11.05 11.69 -1.99
N VAL A 165 -9.81 12.06 -2.32
CA VAL A 165 -9.37 13.46 -2.12
C VAL A 165 -9.35 14.30 -3.40
N TYR A 166 -9.16 13.71 -4.59
CA TYR A 166 -9.07 14.45 -5.87
C TYR A 166 -8.20 15.74 -5.79
N GLY A 167 -7.12 15.73 -4.99
CA GLY A 167 -6.22 16.87 -4.77
C GLY A 167 -6.70 17.94 -3.77
N ILE A 168 -7.86 17.78 -3.15
CA ILE A 168 -8.42 18.70 -2.16
C ILE A 168 -7.59 18.68 -0.87
N ARG A 169 -7.10 19.82 -0.39
CA ARG A 169 -6.30 19.92 0.85
C ARG A 169 -5.04 19.04 0.84
N GLN A 170 -4.51 18.70 -0.34
CA GLN A 170 -3.31 17.88 -0.50
C GLN A 170 -2.13 18.42 0.32
N ARG A 171 -1.94 19.75 0.35
CA ARG A 171 -0.89 20.40 1.14
C ARG A 171 -1.04 20.12 2.63
N GLU A 172 -2.25 20.21 3.17
CA GLU A 172 -2.51 19.99 4.59
C GLU A 172 -2.31 18.53 4.99
N ILE A 173 -2.63 17.62 4.07
CA ILE A 173 -2.33 16.19 4.19
C ILE A 173 -0.82 15.98 4.24
N GLU A 174 -0.07 16.55 3.30
CA GLU A 174 1.39 16.44 3.24
C GLU A 174 2.06 17.05 4.48
N ASP A 175 1.61 18.22 4.94
CA ASP A 175 2.13 18.92 6.11
C ASP A 175 2.01 18.07 7.39
N CYS A 176 1.04 17.16 7.47
CA CYS A 176 0.86 16.29 8.63
C CYS A 176 1.76 15.04 8.63
N PHE A 177 2.31 14.63 7.48
CA PHE A 177 3.02 13.36 7.30
C PHE A 177 4.10 13.10 8.33
N GLN A 178 5.00 14.08 8.50
CA GLN A 178 6.13 13.95 9.40
C GLN A 178 5.67 13.86 10.87
N SER A 179 4.73 14.70 11.28
CA SER A 179 4.21 14.68 12.66
C SER A 179 3.43 13.39 12.98
N ALA A 180 2.71 12.85 11.99
CA ALA A 180 1.91 11.64 12.13
C ALA A 180 2.75 10.36 12.20
N THR A 181 3.90 10.34 11.53
CA THR A 181 4.80 9.17 11.47
C THR A 181 5.94 9.22 12.49
N ARG A 182 6.04 10.31 13.27
CA ARG A 182 7.13 10.55 14.24
C ARG A 182 7.36 9.39 15.21
N CYS A 183 6.31 8.70 15.65
CA CYS A 183 6.43 7.59 16.59
C CYS A 183 7.25 6.41 16.04
N ALA A 184 7.37 6.28 14.72
CA ALA A 184 8.07 5.19 14.06
C ALA A 184 9.47 5.55 13.54
N LYS A 185 9.88 6.82 13.66
CA LYS A 185 11.07 7.35 12.97
C LYS A 185 12.38 6.62 13.31
N ASP A 186 12.48 6.08 14.52
CA ASP A 186 13.69 5.40 15.01
C ASP A 186 13.60 3.87 14.89
N ALA A 187 12.43 3.33 14.51
CA ALA A 187 12.22 1.89 14.34
C ALA A 187 12.52 1.40 12.91
N PHE A 188 12.45 2.30 11.93
CA PHE A 188 12.67 2.03 10.52
C PHE A 188 13.85 2.86 10.00
N GLN A 189 14.59 2.30 9.04
CA GLN A 189 15.69 3.02 8.39
C GLN A 189 15.16 4.19 7.57
N GLU A 190 14.11 3.96 6.80
CA GLU A 190 13.42 5.02 6.06
C GLU A 190 11.91 4.82 6.14
N ILE A 191 11.17 5.91 6.14
CA ILE A 191 9.70 5.88 6.10
C ILE A 191 9.26 6.66 4.87
N TRP A 192 8.51 5.97 4.02
CA TRP A 192 7.90 6.51 2.82
C TRP A 192 6.39 6.52 2.92
N ILE A 193 5.77 7.56 2.39
CA ILE A 193 4.33 7.61 2.17
C ILE A 193 4.10 7.65 0.67
N LEU A 194 3.38 6.66 0.15
CA LEU A 194 2.90 6.64 -1.23
C LEU A 194 1.51 7.28 -1.23
N CYS A 195 1.40 8.47 -1.80
CA CYS A 195 0.16 9.20 -1.92
C CYS A 195 -0.03 9.60 -3.39
N SER A 196 -1.12 9.14 -4.00
CA SER A 196 -1.41 9.39 -5.42
C SER A 196 -0.29 8.88 -6.35
N ASP A 197 0.39 9.76 -7.08
CA ASP A 197 1.49 9.50 -8.01
C ASP A 197 2.86 9.91 -7.44
N THR A 198 2.95 10.11 -6.11
CA THR A 198 4.17 10.58 -5.46
C THR A 198 4.52 9.73 -4.23
N ALA A 199 5.80 9.40 -4.07
CA ALA A 199 6.35 8.83 -2.85
C ALA A 199 7.17 9.87 -2.09
N TYR A 200 6.82 10.09 -0.82
CA TYR A 200 7.41 11.09 0.06
C TYR A 200 8.28 10.39 1.10
N LEU A 201 9.58 10.65 1.10
CA LEU A 201 10.49 10.25 2.17
C LEU A 201 10.32 11.23 3.32
N VAL A 202 9.78 10.76 4.43
CA VAL A 202 9.46 11.59 5.59
C VAL A 202 10.50 11.46 6.70
N TRP A 203 11.13 10.28 6.81
CA TRP A 203 12.20 10.01 7.77
C TRP A 203 13.30 9.17 7.11
N ASN A 204 14.56 9.48 7.41
CA ASN A 204 15.73 8.71 7.04
C ASN A 204 16.70 8.65 8.22
N ASP A 205 16.97 7.46 8.74
CA ASP A 205 17.79 7.19 9.93
C ASP A 205 17.39 8.08 11.12
N GLY A 206 16.08 8.16 11.40
CA GLY A 206 15.53 8.97 12.48
C GLY A 206 15.52 10.49 12.25
N GLN A 207 16.07 10.95 11.10
CA GLN A 207 16.13 12.37 10.72
C GLN A 207 15.00 12.74 9.76
N ALA A 208 14.51 13.96 9.88
CA ALA A 208 13.51 14.53 9.00
C ALA A 208 14.02 14.54 7.55
N ALA A 209 13.17 14.17 6.60
CA ALA A 209 13.46 14.23 5.18
C ALA A 209 12.31 14.89 4.42
N SER A 210 12.62 15.41 3.23
CA SER A 210 11.66 16.08 2.34
C SER A 210 11.81 15.65 0.87
N LYS A 211 12.43 14.49 0.65
CA LYS A 211 12.65 13.96 -0.71
C LYS A 211 11.34 13.41 -1.27
N GLN A 212 11.06 13.72 -2.53
CA GLN A 212 9.89 13.23 -3.26
C GLN A 212 10.32 12.48 -4.51
N LEU A 213 9.58 11.45 -4.87
CA LEU A 213 9.75 10.65 -6.08
C LEU A 213 8.43 10.60 -6.83
N ARG A 214 8.47 10.87 -8.13
CA ARG A 214 7.30 10.68 -9.00
C ARG A 214 7.19 9.19 -9.39
N LEU A 215 5.98 8.64 -9.30
CA LEU A 215 5.67 7.23 -9.53
C LEU A 215 5.13 6.98 -10.95
#